data_AF-A0A958Z964-F1
#
_entry.id   AF-A0A958Z964-F1
#
_cell.length_a   1.000
_cell.length_b   1.000
_cell.length_c   1.000
_cell.angle_alpha   90.00
_cell.angle_beta   90.00
_cell.angle_gamma   90.00
#
_symmetry.space_group_name_H-M   'P 1'
#
loop_
_entity.id
_entity.type
_entity.pdbx_description
1 polymer ?
#
loop_
_entity_poly.entity_id
_entity_poly.type
_entity_poly.pdbx_seq_one_letter_code
_entity_poly.pdbx_strand_id
1 'polypeptide(L)'
;MTLESWLIFILIIQVIHGLGTWKLYIKAGRKAWEAFVPVYNAIVLLKIINRPWWWIILLFLPVVNLIMFPVIWVETARSFGRNSNTDTLLCVISLGLYIYYINYALDVQHIKDRDLHPKSALGDWVSSILFAVVAATIVHTYFIQPFTIPSSSLEKSLLVGDFLFVSKVNYGARVPMTTVAFPMVHDTIPGLKKKSYLFDDHKDSKSWKNKLELPYMRIPGFESIERNDIVVFNQPADTLLDMNNFQPDRNYYKPIDKKTNLVKRCVGLPGDSLEVRDGYVFINGKQNVLPDRAKVQFSYALYLKGNISNFEDLLRILKRYDITDVSYT
;
A
#
# COMPACT_ATOMS: atom_id res chain seq x y z
N MET A 1 -13.38 12.61 2.22
CA MET A 1 -14.87 12.63 2.00
C MET A 1 -15.56 11.96 3.19
N THR A 2 -16.80 12.31 3.54
CA THR A 2 -17.57 11.54 4.54
C THR A 2 -17.96 10.16 3.97
N LEU A 3 -18.34 9.20 4.82
CA LEU A 3 -18.82 7.89 4.38
C LEU A 3 -20.00 8.02 3.40
N GLU A 4 -20.91 8.96 3.67
CA GLU A 4 -22.06 9.28 2.82
C GLU A 4 -21.63 9.78 1.43
N SER A 5 -20.63 10.66 1.38
CA SER A 5 -20.09 11.17 0.11
C SER A 5 -19.48 10.05 -0.72
N TRP A 6 -18.81 9.09 -0.07
CA TRP A 6 -18.29 7.89 -0.72
C TRP A 6 -19.39 6.98 -1.23
N LEU A 7 -20.46 6.79 -0.47
CA LEU A 7 -21.63 6.01 -0.90
C LEU A 7 -22.28 6.62 -2.15
N ILE A 8 -22.52 7.93 -2.15
CA ILE A 8 -23.06 8.65 -3.31
C ILE A 8 -22.13 8.53 -4.52
N PHE A 9 -20.82 8.70 -4.32
CA PHE A 9 -19.83 8.54 -5.39
C PHE A 9 -19.88 7.14 -5.99
N ILE A 10 -19.92 6.09 -5.16
CA ILE A 10 -20.04 4.70 -5.62
C ILE A 10 -21.34 4.51 -6.40
N LEU A 11 -22.47 5.02 -5.92
CA LEU A 11 -23.75 4.92 -6.62
C LEU A 11 -23.73 5.61 -8.00
N ILE A 12 -23.10 6.78 -8.10
CA ILE A 12 -22.91 7.47 -9.39
C ILE A 12 -22.08 6.61 -10.35
N ILE A 13 -20.97 6.05 -9.88
CA ILE A 13 -20.13 5.15 -10.68
C ILE A 13 -20.91 3.90 -11.11
N GLN A 14 -21.78 3.35 -10.25
CA GLN A 14 -22.64 2.22 -10.59
C GLN A 14 -23.66 2.59 -11.67
N VAL A 15 -24.26 3.78 -11.63
CA VAL A 15 -25.16 4.26 -12.68
C VAL A 15 -24.42 4.43 -14.00
N ILE A 16 -23.21 5.03 -14.00
CA ILE A 16 -22.36 5.13 -15.18
C ILE A 16 -22.06 3.73 -15.73
N HIS A 17 -21.60 2.81 -14.89
CA HIS A 17 -21.34 1.43 -15.30
C HIS A 17 -22.59 0.75 -15.90
N GLY A 18 -23.75 0.92 -15.28
CA GLY A 18 -25.03 0.39 -15.77
C GLY A 18 -25.39 0.96 -17.14
N LEU A 19 -25.28 2.27 -17.34
CA LEU A 19 -25.51 2.93 -18.63
C LEU A 19 -24.56 2.43 -19.73
N GLY A 20 -23.33 2.05 -19.37
CA GLY A 20 -22.35 1.48 -20.29
C GLY A 20 -22.60 0.03 -20.67
N THR A 21 -23.37 -0.74 -19.88
CA THR A 21 -23.43 -2.21 -20.02
C THR A 21 -24.82 -2.80 -20.16
N TRP A 22 -25.89 -2.07 -19.86
CA TRP A 22 -27.26 -2.63 -19.83
C TRP A 22 -27.72 -3.30 -21.13
N LYS A 23 -27.33 -2.81 -22.32
CA LYS A 23 -27.69 -3.49 -23.58
C LYS A 23 -26.87 -4.75 -23.80
N LEU A 24 -25.62 -4.78 -23.34
CA LEU A 24 -24.80 -5.98 -23.31
C LEU A 24 -25.43 -7.07 -22.44
N TYR A 25 -26.06 -6.70 -21.33
CA TYR A 25 -26.83 -7.64 -20.49
C TYR A 25 -28.00 -8.25 -21.27
N ILE A 26 -28.78 -7.41 -21.98
CA ILE A 26 -29.87 -7.90 -22.84
C ILE A 26 -29.34 -8.87 -23.89
N LYS A 27 -28.23 -8.53 -24.55
CA LYS A 27 -27.56 -9.38 -25.56
C LYS A 27 -27.04 -10.70 -24.98
N ALA A 28 -26.76 -10.75 -23.68
CA ALA A 28 -26.40 -11.96 -22.95
C ALA A 28 -27.61 -12.72 -22.37
N GLY A 29 -28.85 -12.34 -22.73
CA GLY A 29 -30.07 -12.97 -22.23
C GLY A 29 -30.46 -12.59 -20.80
N ARG A 30 -29.97 -11.45 -20.31
CA ARG A 30 -30.26 -10.88 -18.97
C ARG A 30 -31.21 -9.69 -19.05
N LYS A 31 -31.78 -9.27 -17.91
CA LYS A 31 -32.68 -8.12 -17.88
C LYS A 31 -31.88 -6.82 -17.74
N ALA A 32 -32.35 -5.74 -18.36
CA ALA A 32 -31.67 -4.43 -18.36
C ALA A 32 -31.41 -3.88 -16.95
N TRP A 33 -32.39 -4.00 -16.04
CA TRP A 33 -32.30 -3.47 -14.68
C TRP A 33 -31.19 -4.14 -13.86
N GLU A 34 -30.78 -5.37 -14.22
CA GLU A 34 -29.74 -6.10 -13.51
C GLU A 34 -28.38 -5.39 -13.59
N ALA A 35 -28.16 -4.54 -14.60
CA ALA A 35 -26.94 -3.75 -14.74
C ALA A 35 -26.85 -2.56 -13.76
N PHE A 36 -27.96 -2.13 -13.18
CA PHE A 36 -28.03 -0.93 -12.33
C PHE A 36 -28.06 -1.24 -10.83
N VAL A 37 -28.36 -2.48 -10.44
CA VAL A 37 -28.41 -2.87 -9.02
C VAL A 37 -26.99 -3.13 -8.52
N PRO A 38 -26.46 -2.34 -7.57
CA PRO A 38 -25.09 -2.52 -7.07
C PRO A 38 -24.87 -3.93 -6.52
N VAL A 39 -23.65 -4.45 -6.65
CA VAL A 39 -23.23 -5.82 -6.27
C VAL A 39 -23.88 -6.91 -7.13
N TYR A 40 -25.21 -6.88 -7.31
CA TYR A 40 -25.90 -7.84 -8.18
C TYR A 40 -25.44 -7.72 -9.63
N ASN A 41 -25.25 -6.49 -10.13
CA ASN A 41 -24.68 -6.26 -11.45
C ASN A 41 -23.30 -6.91 -11.60
N ALA A 42 -22.42 -6.79 -10.60
CA ALA A 42 -21.10 -7.42 -10.62
C ALA A 42 -21.20 -8.96 -10.65
N ILE A 43 -22.11 -9.56 -9.89
CA ILE A 43 -22.37 -11.02 -9.93
C ILE A 43 -22.82 -11.44 -11.34
N VAL A 44 -23.78 -10.72 -11.93
CA VAL A 44 -24.31 -11.04 -13.25
C VAL A 44 -23.25 -10.82 -14.33
N LEU A 45 -22.48 -9.74 -14.27
CA LEU A 45 -21.40 -9.46 -15.20
C LEU A 45 -20.34 -10.56 -15.18
N LEU A 46 -19.89 -10.98 -13.99
CA LEU A 46 -18.91 -12.06 -13.85
C LEU A 46 -19.42 -13.37 -14.46
N LYS A 47 -20.73 -13.67 -14.32
CA LYS A 47 -21.36 -14.80 -15.02
C LYS A 47 -21.37 -14.62 -16.54
N ILE A 48 -21.62 -13.41 -17.05
CA ILE A 48 -21.58 -13.10 -18.50
C ILE A 48 -20.16 -13.30 -19.06
N ILE A 49 -19.12 -12.97 -18.29
CA ILE A 49 -17.71 -13.11 -18.72
C ILE A 49 -17.04 -14.42 -18.31
N ASN A 50 -17.80 -15.40 -17.80
CA ASN A 50 -17.30 -16.70 -17.31
C ASN A 50 -16.17 -16.59 -16.28
N ARG A 51 -16.27 -15.63 -15.35
CA ARG A 51 -15.35 -15.47 -14.23
C ARG A 51 -16.03 -15.86 -12.92
N PRO A 52 -15.26 -16.37 -11.94
CA PRO A 52 -15.84 -16.85 -10.72
C PRO A 52 -16.36 -15.69 -9.86
N TRP A 53 -17.47 -15.94 -9.14
CA TRP A 53 -18.17 -14.92 -8.37
C TRP A 53 -17.30 -14.26 -7.28
N TRP A 54 -16.30 -14.95 -6.75
CA TRP A 54 -15.43 -14.44 -5.69
C TRP A 54 -14.53 -13.27 -6.15
N TRP A 55 -14.39 -13.03 -7.45
CA TRP A 55 -13.70 -11.85 -7.98
C TRP A 55 -14.32 -10.53 -7.49
N ILE A 56 -15.59 -10.54 -7.07
CA ILE A 56 -16.24 -9.38 -6.45
C ILE A 56 -15.47 -8.90 -5.23
N ILE A 57 -14.96 -9.82 -4.40
CA ILE A 57 -14.19 -9.47 -3.21
C ILE A 57 -12.97 -8.64 -3.61
N LEU A 58 -12.30 -9.01 -4.71
CA LEU A 58 -11.13 -8.29 -5.23
C LEU A 58 -11.46 -6.87 -5.72
N LEU A 59 -12.70 -6.61 -6.17
CA LEU A 59 -13.15 -5.28 -6.59
C LEU A 59 -13.38 -4.32 -5.41
N PHE A 60 -13.56 -4.87 -4.21
CA PHE A 60 -13.74 -4.07 -3.00
C PHE A 60 -12.44 -3.91 -2.20
N LEU A 61 -11.37 -4.63 -2.54
CA LEU A 61 -10.05 -4.44 -1.95
C LEU A 61 -9.33 -3.25 -2.60
N PRO A 62 -9.02 -2.17 -1.87
CA PRO A 62 -8.25 -1.06 -2.43
C PRO A 62 -6.90 -1.51 -3.01
N VAL A 63 -6.43 -0.79 -4.03
CA VAL A 63 -5.24 -1.09 -4.86
C VAL A 63 -5.44 -2.29 -5.77
N VAL A 64 -6.00 -3.40 -5.27
CA VAL A 64 -6.31 -4.59 -6.06
C VAL A 64 -7.43 -4.28 -7.06
N ASN A 65 -8.46 -3.54 -6.64
CA ASN A 65 -9.56 -3.12 -7.49
C ASN A 65 -9.10 -2.32 -8.72
N LEU A 66 -8.07 -1.48 -8.60
CA LEU A 66 -7.50 -0.71 -9.71
C LEU A 66 -6.90 -1.60 -10.81
N ILE A 67 -6.42 -2.79 -10.45
CA ILE A 67 -5.91 -3.78 -11.39
C ILE A 67 -7.08 -4.60 -11.97
N MET A 68 -8.04 -4.96 -11.14
CA MET A 68 -9.17 -5.81 -11.53
C MET A 68 -10.18 -5.11 -12.45
N PHE A 69 -10.42 -3.80 -12.30
CA PHE A 69 -11.35 -3.07 -13.18
C PHE A 69 -10.93 -3.11 -14.66
N PRO A 70 -9.68 -2.77 -15.04
CA PRO A 70 -9.20 -2.95 -16.41
C PRO A 70 -9.33 -4.38 -16.92
N VAL A 71 -9.05 -5.38 -16.08
CA VAL A 71 -9.24 -6.79 -16.43
C VAL A 71 -10.69 -7.06 -16.79
N ILE A 72 -11.63 -6.67 -15.92
CA ILE A 72 -13.06 -6.86 -16.18
C ILE A 72 -13.51 -6.12 -17.44
N TRP A 73 -13.00 -4.92 -17.71
CA TRP A 73 -13.34 -4.18 -18.92
C TRP A 73 -12.91 -4.91 -20.20
N VAL A 74 -11.66 -5.36 -20.24
CA VAL A 74 -11.10 -6.13 -21.36
C VAL A 74 -11.85 -7.44 -21.53
N GLU A 75 -12.14 -8.13 -20.42
CA GLU A 75 -12.86 -9.40 -20.43
C GLU A 75 -14.32 -9.23 -20.89
N THR A 76 -14.96 -8.13 -20.52
CA THR A 76 -16.29 -7.77 -21.03
C THR A 76 -16.25 -7.60 -22.54
N ALA A 77 -15.32 -6.79 -23.07
CA ALA A 77 -15.18 -6.60 -24.52
C ALA A 77 -14.95 -7.93 -25.27
N ARG A 78 -14.10 -8.79 -24.73
CA ARG A 78 -13.79 -10.12 -25.28
C ARG A 78 -15.01 -11.05 -25.33
N SER A 79 -15.90 -11.00 -24.34
CA SER A 79 -17.13 -11.80 -24.32
C SER A 79 -18.17 -11.37 -25.35
N PHE A 80 -17.98 -10.21 -25.98
CA PHE A 80 -18.78 -9.71 -27.11
C PHE A 80 -18.00 -9.70 -28.44
N GLY A 81 -16.97 -10.54 -28.54
CA GLY A 81 -16.20 -10.75 -29.77
C GLY A 81 -15.12 -9.71 -30.06
N ARG A 82 -14.83 -8.78 -29.13
CA ARG A 82 -13.78 -7.76 -29.26
C ARG A 82 -12.52 -8.23 -28.54
N ASN A 83 -11.71 -9.03 -29.24
CA ASN A 83 -10.54 -9.71 -28.69
C ASN A 83 -9.21 -9.29 -29.33
N SER A 84 -9.20 -8.25 -30.17
CA SER A 84 -7.97 -7.76 -30.78
C SER A 84 -7.09 -7.00 -29.79
N ASN A 85 -5.80 -6.85 -30.12
CA ASN A 85 -4.87 -6.03 -29.31
C ASN A 85 -5.31 -4.56 -29.28
N THR A 86 -5.88 -4.06 -30.39
CA THR A 86 -6.45 -2.72 -30.47
C THR A 86 -7.67 -2.57 -29.56
N ASP A 87 -8.57 -3.56 -29.50
CA ASP A 87 -9.70 -3.55 -28.55
C ASP A 87 -9.21 -3.49 -27.10
N THR A 88 -8.20 -4.30 -26.78
CA THR A 88 -7.62 -4.34 -25.43
C THR A 88 -7.01 -2.99 -25.06
N LEU A 89 -6.24 -2.39 -25.97
CA LEU A 89 -5.63 -1.08 -25.76
C LEU A 89 -6.68 0.02 -25.60
N LEU A 90 -7.71 0.03 -26.45
CA LEU A 90 -8.82 0.97 -26.38
C LEU A 90 -9.58 0.82 -25.05
N CYS A 91 -9.87 -0.39 -24.59
CA CYS A 91 -10.48 -0.65 -23.28
C CYS A 91 -9.69 0.00 -22.14
N VAL A 92 -8.37 -0.18 -22.11
CA VAL A 92 -7.53 0.31 -21.01
C VAL A 92 -7.33 1.82 -21.07
N ILE A 93 -6.95 2.37 -22.24
CA ILE A 93 -6.68 3.81 -22.40
C ILE A 93 -7.94 4.65 -22.21
N SER A 94 -9.09 4.15 -22.68
CA SER A 94 -10.36 4.85 -22.51
C SER A 94 -10.97 4.72 -21.12
N LEU A 95 -10.27 4.08 -20.17
CA LEU A 95 -10.76 3.80 -18.82
C LEU A 95 -12.13 3.08 -18.84
N GLY A 96 -12.28 2.12 -19.75
CA GLY A 96 -13.51 1.35 -19.92
C GLY A 96 -14.59 2.02 -20.78
N LEU A 97 -14.43 3.28 -21.22
CA LEU A 97 -15.42 3.95 -22.08
C LEU A 97 -15.60 3.28 -23.44
N TYR A 98 -14.62 2.50 -23.92
CA TYR A 98 -14.79 1.66 -25.11
C TYR A 98 -15.98 0.69 -25.00
N ILE A 99 -16.35 0.26 -23.79
CA ILE A 99 -17.53 -0.60 -23.57
C ILE A 99 -18.81 0.11 -23.99
N TYR A 100 -18.91 1.44 -23.84
CA TYR A 100 -20.05 2.21 -24.35
C TYR A 100 -20.13 2.12 -25.87
N TYR A 101 -19.00 2.22 -26.55
CA TYR A 101 -18.96 2.08 -28.00
C TYR A 101 -19.46 0.68 -28.43
N ILE A 102 -19.02 -0.38 -27.74
CA ILE A 102 -19.53 -1.74 -27.98
C ILE A 102 -21.04 -1.85 -27.68
N ASN A 103 -21.50 -1.25 -26.59
CA ASN A 103 -22.88 -1.32 -26.11
C ASN A 103 -23.88 -0.59 -27.03
N TYR A 104 -23.49 0.55 -27.61
CA TYR A 104 -24.40 1.41 -28.40
C TYR A 104 -24.15 1.39 -29.90
N ALA A 105 -22.89 1.33 -30.35
CA ALA A 105 -22.53 1.55 -31.75
C ALA A 105 -22.32 0.24 -32.52
N LEU A 106 -22.03 -0.87 -31.84
CA LEU A 106 -21.75 -2.15 -32.48
C LEU A 106 -22.88 -3.15 -32.32
N ASP A 107 -23.20 -3.85 -33.41
CA ASP A 107 -24.01 -5.05 -33.33
C ASP A 107 -23.15 -6.27 -32.98
N VAL A 108 -23.08 -6.55 -31.68
CA VAL A 108 -22.36 -7.69 -31.10
C VAL A 108 -23.32 -8.76 -30.56
N GLN A 109 -22.87 -10.02 -30.59
CA GLN A 109 -23.51 -11.15 -29.93
C GLN A 109 -22.67 -11.64 -28.74
N HIS A 110 -23.34 -12.18 -27.72
CA HIS A 110 -22.67 -12.72 -26.54
C HIS A 110 -22.12 -14.12 -26.81
N ILE A 111 -20.84 -14.34 -26.53
CA ILE A 111 -20.15 -15.62 -26.67
C ILE A 111 -20.20 -16.34 -25.32
N LYS A 112 -21.14 -17.28 -25.15
CA LYS A 112 -21.40 -17.95 -23.86
C LYS A 112 -20.26 -18.83 -23.38
N ASP A 113 -19.61 -19.59 -24.25
CA ASP A 113 -18.54 -20.53 -23.89
C ASP A 113 -17.19 -20.05 -24.40
N ARG A 114 -16.89 -18.78 -24.12
CA ARG A 114 -15.64 -18.16 -24.54
C ARG A 114 -14.46 -18.82 -23.81
N ASP A 115 -13.45 -19.23 -24.59
CA ASP A 115 -12.18 -19.62 -24.01
C ASP A 115 -11.58 -18.46 -23.20
N LEU A 116 -11.07 -18.81 -22.03
CA LEU A 116 -10.48 -17.89 -21.07
C LEU A 116 -8.96 -17.80 -21.23
N HIS A 117 -8.37 -18.73 -21.97
CA HIS A 117 -6.95 -18.75 -22.27
C HIS A 117 -6.60 -17.73 -23.37
N PRO A 118 -5.59 -16.89 -23.13
CA PRO A 118 -5.00 -16.06 -24.16
C PRO A 118 -4.56 -16.87 -25.38
N LYS A 119 -4.88 -16.40 -26.59
CA LYS A 119 -4.50 -17.06 -27.85
C LYS A 119 -3.03 -16.87 -28.23
N SER A 120 -2.30 -16.01 -27.54
CA SER A 120 -0.93 -15.63 -27.86
C SER A 120 0.00 -15.86 -26.67
N ALA A 121 1.25 -16.24 -26.94
CA ALA A 121 2.27 -16.45 -25.92
C ALA A 121 2.51 -15.19 -25.06
N LEU A 122 2.49 -14.00 -25.70
CA LEU A 122 2.57 -12.73 -24.98
C LEU A 122 1.35 -12.51 -24.06
N GLY A 123 0.14 -12.88 -24.51
CA GLY A 123 -1.07 -12.77 -23.69
C GLY A 123 -1.04 -13.69 -22.48
N ASP A 124 -0.54 -14.91 -22.64
CA ASP A 124 -0.37 -15.88 -21.55
C ASP A 124 0.64 -15.40 -20.50
N TRP A 125 1.77 -14.85 -20.97
CA TRP A 125 2.78 -14.25 -20.11
C TRP A 125 2.23 -13.05 -19.33
N VAL A 126 1.52 -12.13 -20.01
CA VAL A 126 0.88 -10.97 -19.36
C VAL A 126 -0.17 -11.42 -18.33
N SER A 127 -1.00 -12.40 -18.66
CA SER A 127 -2.02 -12.94 -17.75
C SER A 127 -1.39 -13.53 -16.48
N SER A 128 -0.30 -14.27 -16.64
CA SER A 128 0.44 -14.89 -15.53
C SER A 128 1.07 -13.84 -14.61
N ILE A 129 1.68 -12.80 -15.19
CA ILE A 129 2.23 -11.68 -14.41
C ILE A 129 1.14 -10.91 -13.71
N LEU A 130 0.02 -10.64 -14.37
CA LEU A 130 -1.09 -9.91 -13.79
C LEU A 130 -1.64 -10.64 -12.56
N PHE A 131 -1.80 -11.96 -12.65
CA PHE A 131 -2.18 -12.79 -11.51
C PHE A 131 -1.15 -12.71 -10.37
N ALA A 132 0.14 -12.84 -10.69
CA ALA A 132 1.22 -12.74 -9.70
C ALA A 132 1.24 -11.36 -9.01
N VAL A 133 1.06 -10.28 -9.77
CA VAL A 133 0.99 -8.91 -9.24
C VAL A 133 -0.21 -8.72 -8.33
N VAL A 134 -1.39 -9.23 -8.69
CA VAL A 134 -2.59 -9.21 -7.84
C VAL A 134 -2.34 -9.96 -6.54
N ALA A 135 -1.83 -11.20 -6.61
CA ALA A 135 -1.54 -12.01 -5.44
C ALA A 135 -0.49 -11.33 -4.53
N ALA A 136 0.61 -10.87 -5.10
CA ALA A 136 1.67 -10.17 -4.37
C ALA A 136 1.16 -8.87 -3.72
N THR A 137 0.29 -8.12 -4.42
CA THR A 137 -0.34 -6.91 -3.87
C THR A 137 -1.19 -7.23 -2.66
N ILE A 138 -2.01 -8.29 -2.71
CA ILE A 138 -2.84 -8.73 -1.58
C ILE A 138 -1.96 -9.11 -0.39
N VAL A 139 -0.95 -9.95 -0.61
CA VAL A 139 -0.03 -10.41 0.44
C VAL A 139 0.68 -9.23 1.09
N HIS A 140 1.27 -8.33 0.30
CA HIS A 140 2.04 -7.18 0.79
C HIS A 140 1.17 -6.14 1.50
N THR A 141 -0.08 -5.99 1.05
CA THR A 141 -1.00 -5.00 1.61
C THR A 141 -1.60 -5.49 2.92
N TYR A 142 -2.08 -6.74 2.99
CA TYR A 142 -2.92 -7.21 4.08
C TYR A 142 -2.29 -8.29 4.97
N PHE A 143 -1.29 -9.04 4.50
CA PHE A 143 -0.75 -10.17 5.25
C PHE A 143 0.62 -9.87 5.84
N ILE A 144 1.62 -9.69 4.99
CA ILE A 144 3.02 -9.59 5.38
C ILE A 144 3.70 -8.53 4.52
N GLN A 145 4.44 -7.61 5.11
CA GLN A 145 5.25 -6.64 4.36
C GLN A 145 6.75 -6.82 4.65
N PRO A 146 7.59 -7.00 3.62
CA PRO A 146 9.04 -6.97 3.79
C PRO A 146 9.54 -5.53 3.99
N PHE A 147 10.47 -5.35 4.93
CA PHE A 147 11.21 -4.11 5.16
C PHE A 147 12.71 -4.38 5.22
N THR A 148 13.51 -3.41 4.77
CA THR A 148 14.95 -3.38 5.01
C THR A 148 15.27 -2.38 6.10
N ILE A 149 16.26 -2.67 6.95
CA ILE A 149 16.73 -1.74 7.98
C ILE A 149 17.79 -0.80 7.38
N PRO A 150 17.51 0.52 7.25
CA PRO A 150 18.45 1.46 6.65
C PRO A 150 19.34 2.16 7.68
N SER A 151 19.05 2.04 8.98
CA SER A 151 19.72 2.81 10.04
C SER A 151 20.10 1.97 11.25
N SER A 152 21.13 2.42 11.99
CA SER A 152 21.72 1.75 13.15
C SER A 152 20.93 1.93 14.46
N SER A 153 19.75 2.55 14.41
CA SER A 153 19.00 2.87 15.64
C SER A 153 18.54 1.66 16.48
N LEU A 154 18.65 0.46 15.93
CA LEU A 154 18.38 -0.81 16.62
C LEU A 154 19.58 -1.77 16.52
N GLU A 155 20.81 -1.29 16.28
CA GLU A 155 21.99 -2.11 15.91
C GLU A 155 22.32 -3.24 16.91
N LYS A 156 22.03 -3.06 18.20
CA LYS A 156 22.14 -4.14 19.21
C LYS A 156 20.98 -5.14 19.16
N SER A 157 20.22 -5.21 18.09
CA SER A 157 19.12 -6.15 17.88
C SER A 157 18.92 -6.48 16.40
N LEU A 158 19.03 -5.46 15.54
CA LEU A 158 18.85 -5.50 14.09
C LEU A 158 19.92 -4.65 13.44
N LEU A 159 20.70 -5.24 12.53
CA LEU A 159 21.79 -4.57 11.84
C LEU A 159 21.29 -3.84 10.59
N VAL A 160 22.07 -2.86 10.14
CA VAL A 160 21.82 -2.20 8.85
C VAL A 160 21.95 -3.21 7.72
N GLY A 161 20.92 -3.30 6.88
CA GLY A 161 20.83 -4.29 5.81
C GLY A 161 19.99 -5.53 6.15
N ASP A 162 19.58 -5.71 7.41
CA ASP A 162 18.68 -6.80 7.78
C ASP A 162 17.31 -6.66 7.10
N PHE A 163 16.73 -7.81 6.74
CA PHE A 163 15.38 -7.90 6.18
C PHE A 163 14.40 -8.40 7.23
N LEU A 164 13.25 -7.72 7.34
CA LEU A 164 12.20 -8.04 8.28
C LEU A 164 10.92 -8.38 7.52
N PHE A 165 10.23 -9.43 7.94
CA PHE A 165 8.84 -9.66 7.56
C PHE A 165 7.93 -9.19 8.68
N VAL A 166 7.14 -8.15 8.41
CA VAL A 166 6.18 -7.60 9.37
C VAL A 166 4.84 -8.28 9.15
N SER A 167 4.33 -8.97 10.17
CA SER A 167 2.98 -9.49 10.15
C SER A 167 1.97 -8.37 10.34
N LYS A 168 1.15 -8.11 9.32
CA LYS A 168 0.03 -7.16 9.39
C LYS A 168 -1.26 -7.81 9.82
N VAL A 169 -1.47 -9.08 9.46
CA VAL A 169 -2.71 -9.80 9.75
C VAL A 169 -2.90 -10.02 11.25
N ASN A 170 -1.85 -10.39 11.98
CA ASN A 170 -1.94 -10.63 13.43
C ASN A 170 -2.28 -9.34 14.20
N TYR A 171 -1.71 -8.20 13.82
CA TYR A 171 -1.91 -6.92 14.52
C TYR A 171 -2.98 -6.02 13.88
N GLY A 172 -3.79 -6.57 12.97
CA GLY A 172 -4.84 -5.86 12.26
C GLY A 172 -4.30 -5.03 11.09
N ALA A 173 -4.53 -5.51 9.88
CA ALA A 173 -4.05 -4.85 8.68
C ALA A 173 -4.82 -3.54 8.41
N ARG A 174 -4.09 -2.47 8.09
CA ARG A 174 -4.70 -1.20 7.69
C ARG A 174 -5.17 -1.28 6.25
N VAL A 175 -6.39 -0.85 5.99
CA VAL A 175 -6.90 -0.67 4.63
C VAL A 175 -6.20 0.54 4.01
N PRO A 176 -5.64 0.43 2.78
CA PRO A 176 -5.04 1.57 2.09
C PRO A 176 -6.02 2.74 2.00
N MET A 177 -5.57 3.92 2.44
CA MET A 177 -6.39 5.12 2.45
C MET A 177 -6.26 5.88 1.12
N THR A 178 -5.07 5.82 0.53
CA THR A 178 -4.76 6.46 -0.73
C THR A 178 -5.37 5.66 -1.89
N THR A 179 -6.43 6.16 -2.50
CA THR A 179 -7.18 5.45 -3.58
C THR A 179 -6.49 5.47 -4.92
N VAL A 180 -5.70 6.51 -5.21
CA VAL A 180 -4.95 6.65 -6.47
C VAL A 180 -3.47 6.69 -6.13
N ALA A 181 -2.84 5.52 -6.23
CA ALA A 181 -1.41 5.35 -6.04
C ALA A 181 -0.85 4.33 -7.05
N PHE A 182 0.42 4.49 -7.39
CA PHE A 182 1.16 3.53 -8.18
C PHE A 182 1.35 2.24 -7.35
N PRO A 183 1.06 1.06 -7.92
CA PRO A 183 1.16 -0.19 -7.18
C PRO A 183 2.60 -0.47 -6.76
N MET A 184 2.76 -1.10 -5.59
CA MET A 184 4.06 -1.50 -5.03
C MET A 184 5.06 -0.38 -4.74
N VAL A 185 4.65 0.90 -4.84
CA VAL A 185 5.51 2.04 -4.53
C VAL A 185 4.96 2.80 -3.33
N HIS A 186 5.84 3.06 -2.35
CA HIS A 186 5.47 3.73 -1.10
C HIS A 186 5.30 5.24 -1.30
N ASP A 187 6.40 5.97 -1.49
CA ASP A 187 6.37 7.45 -1.51
C ASP A 187 6.63 8.03 -2.91
N THR A 188 7.78 7.73 -3.50
CA THR A 188 8.25 8.32 -4.77
C THR A 188 8.44 7.27 -5.85
N ILE A 189 8.01 7.57 -7.08
CA ILE A 189 8.22 6.69 -8.24
C ILE A 189 9.71 6.65 -8.58
N PRO A 190 10.35 5.46 -8.60
CA PRO A 190 11.75 5.32 -8.99
C PRO A 190 12.03 5.96 -10.36
N GLY A 191 13.15 6.68 -10.48
CA GLY A 191 13.57 7.37 -11.72
C GLY A 191 12.87 8.70 -12.00
N LEU A 192 11.55 8.81 -11.77
CA LEU A 192 10.77 10.02 -12.07
C LEU A 192 10.83 11.09 -10.97
N LYS A 193 11.24 10.73 -9.75
CA LYS A 193 11.31 11.63 -8.57
C LYS A 193 10.01 12.40 -8.29
N LYS A 194 8.87 11.84 -8.71
CA LYS A 194 7.52 12.37 -8.46
C LYS A 194 6.81 11.48 -7.45
N LYS A 195 5.87 12.06 -6.69
CA LYS A 195 5.01 11.31 -5.77
C LYS A 195 4.32 10.17 -6.51
N SER A 196 4.30 9.00 -5.87
CA SER A 196 3.62 7.81 -6.35
C SER A 196 2.11 7.84 -6.12
N TYR A 197 1.60 8.88 -5.45
CA TYR A 197 0.20 9.02 -5.08
C TYR A 197 -0.33 10.41 -5.37
N LEU A 198 -1.64 10.49 -5.57
CA LEU A 198 -2.34 11.74 -5.80
C LEU A 198 -2.73 12.40 -4.47
N PHE A 199 -1.88 13.28 -3.97
CA PHE A 199 -2.14 14.06 -2.74
C PHE A 199 -1.49 15.44 -2.80
N ASP A 200 -2.19 16.43 -2.26
CA ASP A 200 -1.72 17.78 -2.05
C ASP A 200 -1.14 17.90 -0.63
N ASP A 201 0.17 18.14 -0.56
CA ASP A 201 1.00 18.13 0.65
C ASP A 201 1.01 19.43 1.42
N HIS A 202 0.21 20.42 1.04
CA HIS A 202 0.08 21.65 1.81
C HIS A 202 -0.78 21.43 3.05
N LYS A 203 -0.40 22.10 4.15
CA LYS A 203 -1.17 22.09 5.39
C LYS A 203 -2.61 22.53 5.12
N ASP A 204 -3.57 21.78 5.62
CA ASP A 204 -5.01 22.08 5.51
C ASP A 204 -5.53 22.24 4.07
N SER A 205 -4.86 21.63 3.08
CA SER A 205 -5.32 21.69 1.69
C SER A 205 -6.72 21.08 1.52
N LYS A 206 -7.63 21.89 0.99
CA LYS A 206 -8.99 21.47 0.58
C LYS A 206 -9.05 20.95 -0.86
N SER A 207 -7.89 20.62 -1.44
CA SER A 207 -7.77 20.13 -2.81
C SER A 207 -8.67 18.91 -3.05
N TRP A 208 -9.24 18.83 -4.25
CA TRP A 208 -10.03 17.67 -4.67
C TRP A 208 -9.21 16.38 -4.63
N LYS A 209 -7.87 16.46 -4.75
CA LYS A 209 -6.95 15.33 -4.62
C LYS A 209 -7.04 14.66 -3.24
N ASN A 210 -7.05 15.47 -2.18
CA ASN A 210 -7.12 14.96 -0.80
C ASN A 210 -8.50 14.41 -0.44
N LYS A 211 -9.55 14.82 -1.18
CA LYS A 211 -10.90 14.29 -0.98
C LYS A 211 -11.04 12.83 -1.38
N LEU A 212 -10.17 12.35 -2.29
CA LEU A 212 -10.16 10.97 -2.79
C LEU A 212 -9.59 9.96 -1.77
N GLU A 213 -9.19 10.39 -0.58
CA GLU A 213 -8.78 9.46 0.48
C GLU A 213 -9.99 8.74 1.10
N LEU A 214 -9.80 7.43 1.32
CA LEU A 214 -10.72 6.63 2.13
C LEU A 214 -10.53 6.98 3.62
N PRO A 215 -11.61 6.90 4.41
CA PRO A 215 -11.49 7.03 5.86
C PRO A 215 -10.53 5.96 6.42
N TYR A 216 -9.88 6.29 7.53
CA TYR A 216 -9.00 5.34 8.21
C TYR A 216 -9.81 4.12 8.65
N MET A 217 -9.42 2.94 8.17
CA MET A 217 -10.03 1.67 8.53
C MET A 217 -8.93 0.64 8.81
N ARG A 218 -9.15 -0.18 9.83
CA ARG A 218 -8.24 -1.27 10.22
C ARG A 218 -9.06 -2.53 10.41
N ILE A 219 -8.60 -3.61 9.80
CA ILE A 219 -9.16 -4.94 10.00
C ILE A 219 -8.82 -5.37 11.44
N PRO A 220 -9.74 -6.01 12.19
CA PRO A 220 -9.44 -6.54 13.51
C PRO A 220 -8.17 -7.40 13.49
N GLY A 221 -7.30 -7.18 14.48
CA GLY A 221 -6.15 -8.05 14.74
C GLY A 221 -6.54 -9.24 15.62
N PHE A 222 -5.71 -10.27 15.58
CA PHE A 222 -5.81 -11.46 16.43
C PHE A 222 -4.88 -11.38 17.65
N GLU A 223 -3.90 -10.48 17.63
CA GLU A 223 -2.89 -10.28 18.66
C GLU A 223 -2.79 -8.81 19.09
N SER A 224 -2.32 -8.60 20.32
CA SER A 224 -1.96 -7.28 20.87
C SER A 224 -0.44 -7.12 20.94
N ILE A 225 0.04 -5.89 20.79
CA ILE A 225 1.46 -5.58 20.95
C ILE A 225 1.88 -5.82 22.40
N GLU A 226 2.99 -6.52 22.59
CA GLU A 226 3.58 -6.78 23.89
C GLU A 226 4.79 -5.88 24.16
N ARG A 227 5.16 -5.78 25.44
CA ARG A 227 6.37 -5.04 25.83
C ARG A 227 7.59 -5.71 25.21
N ASN A 228 8.50 -4.86 24.73
CA ASN A 228 9.71 -5.19 24.01
C ASN A 228 9.52 -5.78 22.60
N ASP A 229 8.32 -5.80 22.03
CA ASP A 229 8.14 -6.14 20.62
C ASP A 229 8.86 -5.15 19.70
N ILE A 230 9.39 -5.66 18.59
CA ILE A 230 9.85 -4.81 17.49
C ILE A 230 8.63 -4.46 16.63
N VAL A 231 8.26 -3.19 16.62
CA VAL A 231 7.10 -2.68 15.91
C VAL A 231 7.50 -1.80 14.75
N VAL A 232 6.73 -1.90 13.66
CA VAL A 232 6.80 -0.98 12.53
C VAL A 232 5.57 -0.09 12.54
N PHE A 233 5.79 1.22 12.56
CA PHE A 233 4.73 2.21 12.64
C PHE A 233 5.05 3.43 11.77
N ASN A 234 4.03 4.21 11.44
CA ASN A 234 4.22 5.44 10.70
C ASN A 234 4.67 6.57 11.63
N GLN A 235 5.69 7.32 11.22
CA GLN A 235 6.17 8.48 11.96
C GLN A 235 5.02 9.48 12.19
N PRO A 236 4.65 9.82 13.46
CA PRO A 236 3.46 10.61 13.73
C PRO A 236 3.46 12.00 13.09
N ALA A 237 4.56 12.73 13.23
CA ALA A 237 4.67 14.11 12.73
C ALA A 237 4.90 14.20 11.21
N ASP A 238 5.52 13.19 10.60
CA ASP A 238 6.12 13.17 9.25
C ASP A 238 5.80 14.41 8.37
N THR A 239 6.68 15.41 8.49
CA THR A 239 6.67 16.66 7.70
C THR A 239 7.82 16.74 6.71
N LEU A 240 8.58 15.64 6.52
CA LEU A 240 9.80 15.64 5.72
C LEU A 240 9.52 15.07 4.32
N LEU A 241 10.16 15.65 3.30
CA LEU A 241 10.18 15.01 1.98
C LEU A 241 11.04 13.74 2.02
N ASP A 242 12.23 13.86 2.59
CA ASP A 242 13.20 12.79 2.80
C ASP A 242 13.48 12.66 4.30
N MET A 243 13.33 11.46 4.86
CA MET A 243 13.61 11.17 6.27
C MET A 243 15.07 11.46 6.66
N ASN A 244 15.99 11.45 5.69
CA ASN A 244 17.40 11.76 5.93
C ASN A 244 17.72 13.26 5.86
N ASN A 245 16.76 14.10 5.47
CA ASN A 245 16.92 15.56 5.43
C ASN A 245 16.03 16.24 6.49
N PHE A 246 16.63 16.60 7.62
CA PHE A 246 15.96 17.29 8.72
C PHE A 246 15.81 18.81 8.53
N GLN A 247 16.27 19.35 7.39
CA GLN A 247 16.14 20.76 7.01
C GLN A 247 15.45 20.87 5.64
N PRO A 248 14.18 20.46 5.54
CA PRO A 248 13.45 20.65 4.29
C PRO A 248 13.17 22.14 4.06
N ASP A 249 12.96 22.50 2.81
CA ASP A 249 12.53 23.84 2.38
C ASP A 249 11.14 24.22 2.94
N ARG A 250 10.29 23.21 3.18
CA ARG A 250 8.96 23.37 3.78
C ARG A 250 8.46 22.08 4.44
N ASN A 251 7.31 22.15 5.10
CA ASN A 251 6.63 20.98 5.64
C ASN A 251 5.86 20.24 4.52
N TYR A 252 6.12 18.94 4.38
CA TYR A 252 5.47 18.03 3.44
C TYR A 252 4.51 17.11 4.19
N TYR A 253 3.20 17.36 4.09
CA TYR A 253 2.21 16.49 4.71
C TYR A 253 1.93 15.27 3.81
N LYS A 254 1.83 14.09 4.43
CA LYS A 254 1.56 12.81 3.75
C LYS A 254 0.32 12.11 4.31
N PRO A 255 -0.43 11.38 3.48
CA PRO A 255 -1.44 10.42 3.92
C PRO A 255 -0.86 9.43 4.95
N ILE A 256 -1.66 8.97 5.91
CA ILE A 256 -1.19 8.10 7.00
C ILE A 256 -0.53 6.81 6.48
N ASP A 257 -1.03 6.22 5.40
CA ASP A 257 -0.49 5.02 4.74
C ASP A 257 0.74 5.31 3.86
N LYS A 258 1.07 6.58 3.62
CA LYS A 258 2.22 7.05 2.83
C LYS A 258 3.31 7.71 3.67
N LYS A 259 3.05 7.92 4.96
CA LYS A 259 4.05 8.35 5.93
C LYS A 259 5.21 7.37 6.02
N THR A 260 6.35 7.90 6.39
CA THR A 260 7.60 7.20 6.64
C THR A 260 7.41 6.12 7.71
N ASN A 261 7.93 4.91 7.43
CA ASN A 261 7.86 3.79 8.36
C ASN A 261 9.10 3.80 9.26
N LEU A 262 8.89 3.69 10.56
CA LEU A 262 9.94 3.57 11.57
C LEU A 262 9.86 2.18 12.21
N VAL A 263 11.01 1.59 12.47
CA VAL A 263 11.13 0.35 13.24
C VAL A 263 11.70 0.70 14.61
N LYS A 264 10.96 0.41 15.68
CA LYS A 264 11.39 0.65 17.07
C LYS A 264 10.92 -0.47 17.99
N ARG A 265 11.47 -0.49 19.20
CA ARG A 265 11.03 -1.39 20.28
C ARG A 265 9.89 -0.73 21.06
N CYS A 266 8.78 -1.44 21.25
CA CYS A 266 7.66 -0.99 22.07
C CYS A 266 8.01 -1.19 23.55
N VAL A 267 8.44 -0.14 24.25
CA VAL A 267 8.86 -0.27 25.66
C VAL A 267 7.68 -0.08 26.63
N GLY A 268 6.79 0.87 26.36
CA GLY A 268 5.61 1.13 27.19
C GLY A 268 4.29 0.86 26.47
N LEU A 269 3.33 0.32 27.21
CA LEU A 269 1.95 0.10 26.77
C LEU A 269 1.01 1.15 27.40
N PRO A 270 -0.22 1.33 26.87
CA PRO A 270 -1.19 2.24 27.47
C PRO A 270 -1.41 1.95 28.96
N GLY A 271 -1.28 2.99 29.79
CA GLY A 271 -1.40 2.88 31.25
C GLY A 271 -0.08 2.68 32.00
N ASP A 272 1.04 2.43 31.31
CA ASP A 272 2.35 2.31 31.94
C ASP A 272 2.92 3.67 32.37
N SER A 273 3.58 3.71 33.53
CA SER A 273 4.55 4.76 33.85
C SER A 273 5.95 4.35 33.39
N LEU A 274 6.67 5.28 32.76
CA LEU A 274 8.02 5.08 32.27
C LEU A 274 8.98 6.05 32.97
N GLU A 275 10.08 5.50 33.47
CA GLU A 275 11.15 6.27 34.10
C GLU A 275 12.50 5.79 33.57
N VAL A 276 13.46 6.71 33.41
CA VAL A 276 14.85 6.36 33.12
C VAL A 276 15.68 6.68 34.36
N ARG A 277 16.34 5.66 34.93
CA ARG A 277 17.22 5.80 36.10
C ARG A 277 18.56 5.19 35.74
N ASP A 278 19.63 5.99 35.86
CA ASP A 278 21.00 5.57 35.53
C ASP A 278 21.14 4.89 34.16
N GLY A 279 20.41 5.41 33.15
CA GLY A 279 20.41 4.88 31.79
C GLY A 279 19.58 3.61 31.57
N TYR A 280 18.93 3.07 32.60
CA TYR A 280 18.00 1.94 32.49
C TYR A 280 16.54 2.41 32.49
N VAL A 281 15.71 1.76 31.69
CA VAL A 281 14.26 2.03 31.68
C VAL A 281 13.57 1.22 32.76
N PHE A 282 12.70 1.86 33.52
CA PHE A 282 11.79 1.27 34.50
C PHE A 282 10.35 1.47 34.03
N ILE A 283 9.56 0.41 34.15
CA ILE A 283 8.15 0.34 33.78
C ILE A 283 7.36 0.02 35.04
N ASN A 284 6.48 0.92 35.46
CA ASN A 284 5.71 0.78 36.71
C ASN A 284 6.62 0.47 37.92
N GLY A 285 7.75 1.18 38.01
CA GLY A 285 8.76 1.03 39.07
C GLY A 285 9.66 -0.21 38.99
N LYS A 286 9.46 -1.12 38.01
CA LYS A 286 10.30 -2.30 37.80
C LYS A 286 11.23 -2.09 36.60
N GLN A 287 12.50 -2.45 36.73
CA GLN A 287 13.45 -2.34 35.62
C GLN A 287 12.99 -3.20 34.43
N ASN A 288 13.02 -2.63 33.22
CA ASN A 288 12.65 -3.33 32.00
C ASN A 288 13.64 -4.45 31.70
N VAL A 289 13.12 -5.64 31.44
CA VAL A 289 13.92 -6.80 31.04
C VAL A 289 13.90 -6.90 29.53
N LEU A 290 15.05 -6.62 28.91
CA LEU A 290 15.22 -6.75 27.47
C LEU A 290 15.42 -8.23 27.07
N PRO A 291 14.98 -8.64 25.87
CA PRO A 291 15.25 -9.99 25.36
C PRO A 291 16.75 -10.20 25.12
N ASP A 292 17.22 -11.46 25.15
CA ASP A 292 18.65 -11.83 25.11
C ASP A 292 19.46 -11.18 23.98
N ARG A 293 18.81 -11.02 22.81
CA ARG A 293 19.43 -10.40 21.63
C ARG A 293 19.59 -8.90 21.75
N ALA A 294 18.90 -8.26 22.69
CA ALA A 294 18.90 -6.82 22.89
C ALA A 294 19.77 -6.43 24.08
N LYS A 295 20.69 -5.50 23.86
CA LYS A 295 21.56 -4.96 24.91
C LYS A 295 21.48 -3.45 24.91
N VAL A 296 21.45 -2.86 26.11
CA VAL A 296 21.62 -1.42 26.25
C VAL A 296 23.06 -1.10 25.88
N GLN A 297 23.23 -0.10 25.01
CA GLN A 297 24.54 0.39 24.63
C GLN A 297 24.77 1.72 25.33
N PHE A 298 25.76 1.74 26.22
CA PHE A 298 26.18 2.93 26.96
C PHE A 298 27.46 3.56 26.41
N SER A 299 28.20 2.84 25.56
CA SER A 299 29.46 3.30 24.99
C SER A 299 29.84 2.53 23.72
N TYR A 300 30.76 3.10 22.96
CA TYR A 300 31.39 2.52 21.78
C TYR A 300 32.89 2.30 22.06
N ALA A 301 33.39 1.12 21.66
CA ALA A 301 34.83 0.86 21.53
C ALA A 301 35.26 1.21 20.11
N LEU A 302 36.26 2.08 19.96
CA LEU A 302 36.68 2.61 18.67
C LEU A 302 38.00 2.00 18.25
N TYR A 303 38.01 1.36 17.07
CA TYR A 303 39.22 0.86 16.43
C TYR A 303 39.50 1.69 15.19
N LEU A 304 40.61 2.42 15.22
CA LEU A 304 41.00 3.33 14.15
C LEU A 304 42.02 2.63 13.26
N LYS A 305 41.79 2.66 11.94
CA LYS A 305 42.69 2.02 10.95
C LYS A 305 44.06 2.71 10.83
N GLY A 306 44.17 3.95 11.28
CA GLY A 306 45.42 4.72 11.31
C GLY A 306 45.62 5.38 12.66
N ASN A 307 46.85 5.82 12.93
CA ASN A 307 47.15 6.62 14.11
C ASN A 307 46.49 7.99 14.00
N ILE A 308 45.71 8.36 15.00
CA ILE A 308 45.27 9.75 15.18
C ILE A 308 46.36 10.47 15.97
N SER A 309 46.97 11.47 15.34
CA SER A 309 48.06 12.24 15.91
C SER A 309 47.58 13.35 16.85
N ASN A 310 46.31 13.79 16.74
CA ASN A 310 45.79 14.90 17.53
C ASN A 310 44.32 14.69 17.96
N PHE A 311 43.98 15.18 19.16
CA PHE A 311 42.66 15.04 19.76
C PHE A 311 41.55 15.70 18.93
N GLU A 312 41.85 16.80 18.23
CA GLU A 312 40.88 17.47 17.34
C GLU A 312 40.41 16.60 16.17
N ASP A 313 41.31 15.77 15.62
CA ASP A 313 40.96 14.87 14.51
C ASP A 313 40.07 13.73 14.99
N LEU A 314 40.30 13.23 16.21
CA LEU A 314 39.39 12.29 16.87
C LEU A 314 38.01 12.94 17.04
N LEU A 315 37.93 14.15 17.60
CA LEU A 315 36.66 14.86 17.79
C LEU A 315 35.91 15.08 16.48
N ARG A 316 36.60 15.40 15.38
CA ARG A 316 35.99 15.52 14.05
C ARG A 316 35.43 14.20 13.55
N ILE A 317 36.14 13.09 13.77
CA ILE A 317 35.67 11.75 13.39
C ILE A 317 34.45 11.36 14.23
N LEU A 318 34.50 11.53 15.55
CA LEU A 318 33.36 11.26 16.45
C LEU A 318 32.13 12.05 16.03
N LYS A 319 32.30 13.35 15.77
CA LYS A 319 31.23 14.22 15.28
C LYS A 319 30.71 13.82 13.90
N ARG A 320 31.59 13.35 13.01
CA ARG A 320 31.19 12.89 11.66
C ARG A 320 30.31 11.63 11.71
N TYR A 321 30.59 10.73 12.64
CA TYR A 321 29.87 9.47 12.79
C TYR A 321 28.80 9.51 13.88
N ASP A 322 28.52 10.68 14.43
CA ASP A 322 27.53 10.91 15.50
C ASP A 322 27.75 10.02 16.73
N ILE A 323 29.02 9.83 17.11
CA ILE A 323 29.44 9.00 18.25
C ILE A 323 29.63 9.90 19.46
N THR A 324 28.71 9.83 20.42
CA THR A 324 28.73 10.67 21.63
C THR A 324 29.31 9.96 22.85
N ASP A 325 29.24 8.63 22.90
CA ASP A 325 29.64 7.85 24.06
C ASP A 325 30.87 6.99 23.77
N VAL A 326 32.06 7.49 24.09
CA VAL A 326 33.33 6.77 23.87
C VAL A 326 33.88 6.28 25.19
N SER A 327 34.10 4.98 25.30
CA SER A 327 34.92 4.42 26.38
C SER A 327 36.35 4.36 25.89
N TYR A 328 37.24 5.15 26.50
CA TYR A 328 38.68 5.01 26.25
C TYR A 328 39.17 3.73 26.94
N THR A 329 39.65 2.77 26.16
CA THR A 329 40.37 1.58 26.65
C THR A 329 41.67 1.43 25.89
#